data_AF-A0A968NPS4-F1
#
_entry.id   AF-A0A968NPS4-F1
#
_cell.length_a   1.000
_cell.length_b   1.000
_cell.length_c   1.000
_cell.angle_alpha   90.00
_cell.angle_beta   90.00
_cell.angle_gamma   90.00
#
_symmetry.space_group_name_H-M   'P 1'
#
loop_
_entity.id
_entity.type
_entity.pdbx_description
1 polymer ?
#
loop_
_entity_poly.entity_id
_entity_poly.type
_entity_poly.pdbx_seq_one_letter_code
_entity_poly.pdbx_strand_id
1 'polypeptide(L)' 'MALYAELHRHLGGSVVPRVLWRYFERHAKDSITQFANYSEFEEFYTKKRSTLDEYLELHTLVESVQTVET' A
#
# COMPACT_ATOMS: atom_id res chain seq x y z
N MET A 1 18.91 17.58 15.37
CA MET A 1 17.54 17.06 15.35
C MET A 1 17.43 15.97 16.39
N ALA A 2 16.59 16.13 17.41
CA ALA A 2 16.33 15.05 18.35
C ALA A 2 15.48 13.98 17.64
N LEU A 3 15.96 12.74 17.62
CA LEU A 3 15.20 11.58 17.16
C LEU A 3 14.24 11.21 18.29
N TYR A 4 12.95 11.43 18.10
CA TYR A 4 11.92 10.95 19.01
C TYR A 4 11.63 9.48 18.69
N ALA A 5 11.34 8.69 19.73
CA ALA A 5 10.91 7.31 19.54
C ALA A 5 9.56 7.29 18.82
N GLU A 6 9.47 6.48 17.77
CA GLU A 6 8.21 6.24 17.09
C GLU A 6 7.46 5.11 17.79
N LEU A 7 6.38 5.45 18.47
CA LEU A 7 5.65 4.52 19.33
C LEU A 7 4.50 3.81 18.61
N HIS A 8 4.10 4.29 17.43
CA HIS A 8 2.94 3.75 16.70
C HIS A 8 3.14 3.88 15.19
N ARG A 9 3.69 2.83 14.56
CA ARG A 9 3.76 2.67 13.11
C ARG A 9 3.06 1.38 12.70
N HIS A 10 2.04 1.48 11.86
CA HIS A 10 1.51 0.31 11.17
C HIS A 10 2.39 0.00 9.97
N LEU A 11 3.08 -1.14 9.97
CA LEU A 11 3.95 -1.53 8.86
C LEU A 11 3.19 -1.64 7.53
N GLY A 12 1.98 -2.19 7.55
CA GLY A 12 1.10 -2.26 6.36
C GLY A 12 0.72 -0.88 5.79
N GLY A 13 0.51 0.11 6.65
CA GLY A 13 0.22 1.49 6.23
C GLY A 13 1.46 2.33 5.90
N SER A 14 2.66 1.74 6.02
CA SER A 14 3.94 2.39 5.78
C SER A 14 4.65 1.83 4.56
N VAL A 15 3.96 1.02 3.76
CA VAL A 15 4.51 0.39 2.58
C VAL A 15 4.81 1.45 1.53
N VAL A 16 6.02 1.39 0.97
CA VAL A 16 6.43 2.26 -0.14
C VAL A 16 5.66 1.82 -1.41
N PRO A 17 4.89 2.69 -2.08
CA PRO A 17 4.05 2.31 -3.21
C PRO A 17 4.82 1.57 -4.31
N ARG A 18 6.04 2.03 -4.60
CA ARG A 18 6.95 1.41 -5.58
C ARG A 18 7.30 -0.04 -5.24
N VAL A 19 7.49 -0.36 -3.97
CA VAL A 19 7.82 -1.72 -3.53
C VAL A 19 6.61 -2.62 -3.71
N LEU A 20 5.43 -2.15 -3.29
CA LEU A 20 4.17 -2.87 -3.43
C LEU A 20 3.82 -3.15 -4.90
N TRP A 21 3.96 -2.15 -5.78
CA TRP A 21 3.77 -2.30 -7.21
C TRP A 21 4.65 -3.42 -7.81
N ARG A 22 5.96 -3.39 -7.51
CA ARG A 22 6.89 -4.43 -7.98
C ARG A 22 6.57 -5.81 -7.43
N TYR A 23 6.01 -5.89 -6.23
CA TYR A 23 5.53 -7.15 -5.66
C TYR A 23 4.33 -7.67 -6.46
N PHE A 24 3.31 -6.84 -6.68
CA PHE A 24 2.15 -7.20 -7.50
C PHE A 24 2.54 -7.64 -8.91
N GLU A 25 3.43 -6.92 -9.58
CA GLU A 25 3.93 -7.30 -10.91
C GLU A 25 4.52 -8.73 -10.96
N ARG A 26 5.13 -9.19 -9.87
CA ARG A 26 5.79 -10.50 -9.79
C ARG A 26 4.87 -11.61 -9.30
N HIS A 27 4.01 -11.32 -8.34
CA HIS A 27 3.32 -12.35 -7.55
C HIS A 27 1.79 -12.26 -7.59
N ALA A 28 1.23 -11.11 -7.95
CA ALA A 28 -0.21 -10.86 -7.91
C ALA A 28 -0.61 -9.79 -8.94
N LYS A 29 -0.39 -10.11 -10.23
CA LYS A 29 -0.64 -9.17 -11.34
C LYS A 29 -2.10 -8.72 -11.39
N ASP A 30 -3.02 -9.60 -11.01
CA ASP A 30 -4.46 -9.32 -11.02
C ASP A 30 -4.84 -8.11 -10.15
N SER A 31 -4.12 -7.90 -9.03
CA SER A 31 -4.34 -6.78 -8.09
C SER A 31 -4.06 -5.40 -8.69
N ILE A 32 -3.33 -5.32 -9.81
CA ILE A 32 -2.96 -4.06 -10.45
C ILE A 32 -3.50 -3.92 -11.88
N THR A 33 -4.32 -4.86 -12.35
CA THR A 33 -4.89 -4.85 -13.71
C THR A 33 -5.72 -3.62 -14.04
N GLN A 34 -6.29 -2.98 -13.01
CA GLN A 34 -7.07 -1.74 -13.14
C GLN A 34 -6.21 -0.49 -13.40
N PHE A 35 -4.88 -0.57 -13.25
CA PHE A 35 -3.95 0.54 -13.47
C PHE A 35 -3.14 0.28 -14.75
N ALA A 36 -3.09 1.25 -15.66
CA ALA A 36 -2.31 1.08 -16.89
C ALA A 36 -0.80 1.13 -16.63
N ASN A 37 -0.37 1.82 -15.57
CA ASN A 37 1.03 2.00 -15.22
C ASN A 37 1.20 2.36 -13.74
N TYR A 38 2.46 2.38 -13.28
CA TYR A 38 2.81 2.72 -11.90
C TYR A 38 2.32 4.12 -11.48
N SER A 39 2.30 5.10 -12.39
CA SER A 39 1.93 6.48 -12.03
C SER A 39 0.47 6.56 -11.60
N GLU A 40 -0.43 5.86 -12.30
CA GLU A 40 -1.85 5.79 -11.93
C GLU A 40 -2.05 5.08 -10.59
N PHE A 41 -1.30 4.00 -10.37
CA PHE A 41 -1.31 3.29 -9.09
C PHE A 41 -0.80 4.18 -7.94
N GLU A 42 0.30 4.89 -8.15
CA GLU A 42 0.88 5.79 -7.14
C GLU A 42 -0.07 6.92 -6.79
N GLU A 43 -0.73 7.53 -7.79
CA GLU A 43 -1.75 8.55 -7.56
C GLU A 43 -2.92 7.99 -6.74
N PHE A 44 -3.43 6.81 -7.11
CA PHE A 44 -4.49 6.14 -6.36
C PHE A 44 -4.08 5.82 -4.91
N TYR A 45 -2.87 5.30 -4.73
CA TYR A 45 -2.36 4.80 -3.45
C TYR A 45 -1.98 5.93 -2.49
N THR A 46 -1.52 7.07 -3.01
CA THR A 46 -1.12 8.22 -2.18
C THR A 46 -2.22 9.26 -2.01
N LYS A 47 -3.37 9.07 -2.67
CA LYS A 47 -4.52 9.97 -2.58
C LYS A 47 -4.98 10.12 -1.14
N LYS A 48 -4.98 11.36 -0.63
CA LYS A 48 -5.56 11.71 0.67
C LYS A 48 -7.04 11.35 0.69
N ARG A 49 -7.47 10.71 1.78
CA ARG A 49 -8.85 10.27 2.00
C ARG A 49 -9.51 11.16 3.06
N SER A 50 -10.80 11.37 2.91
CA SER A 50 -11.57 12.26 3.79
C SER A 50 -12.19 11.52 4.97
N THR A 51 -12.30 10.19 4.87
CA THR A 51 -12.88 9.32 5.89
C THR A 51 -11.96 8.15 6.22
N LEU A 52 -12.18 7.56 7.40
CA LEU A 52 -11.48 6.34 7.79
C LEU A 52 -11.82 5.17 6.87
N ASP A 53 -13.08 5.03 6.48
CA ASP A 53 -13.53 3.93 5.61
C ASP A 53 -12.81 3.95 4.26
N GLU A 54 -12.71 5.13 3.63
CA GLU A 54 -11.94 5.31 2.38
C GLU A 54 -10.45 4.97 2.55
N TYR A 55 -9.88 5.26 3.73
CA TYR A 55 -8.49 4.93 4.05
C TYR A 55 -8.30 3.42 4.26
N LEU A 56 -9.26 2.75 4.89
CA LEU A 56 -9.24 1.30 5.12
C LEU A 56 -9.41 0.53 3.80
N GLU A 57 -10.22 1.01 2.87
CA GLU A 57 -10.33 0.41 1.52
C GLU A 57 -8.98 0.32 0.83
N LEU A 58 -8.16 1.37 0.90
CA LEU A 58 -6.80 1.34 0.37
C LEU A 58 -5.94 0.25 1.05
N HIS A 59 -6.12 0.06 2.36
CA HIS A 59 -5.34 -0.91 3.13
C HIS A 59 -5.69 -2.36 2.77
N THR A 60 -6.90 -2.63 2.28
CA THR A 60 -7.29 -3.98 1.83
C THR A 60 -6.38 -4.53 0.71
N LEU A 61 -5.80 -3.66 -0.12
CA LEU A 61 -4.80 -4.05 -1.13
C LEU A 61 -3.55 -4.63 -0.47
N VAL A 62 -3.09 -4.02 0.62
CA VAL A 62 -1.91 -4.50 1.36
C VAL A 62 -2.25 -5.76 2.13
N GLU A 63 -3.43 -5.82 2.75
CA GLU A 63 -3.90 -7.02 3.48
C GLU A 63 -3.96 -8.26 2.59
N SER A 64 -4.36 -8.11 1.32
CA SER A 64 -4.46 -9.23 0.37
C SER A 64 -3.15 -9.97 0.11
N VAL A 65 -2.01 -9.34 0.41
CA VAL A 65 -0.67 -9.92 0.24
C VAL A 65 0.04 -10.21 1.56
N GLN A 66 -0.63 -10.00 2.70
CA GLN A 66 -0.11 -10.37 4.01
C GLN A 66 -0.45 -11.83 4.30
N THR A 67 0.44 -12.74 3.91
CA THR A 67 0.31 -14.17 4.18
C THR A 67 1.22 -14.59 5.32
N VAL A 68 0.82 -15.62 6.07
CA VAL A 68 1.67 -16.26 7.11
C VAL A 68 2.78 -17.09 6.46
N GLU A 69 2.52 -17.58 5.24
CA GLU A 69 3.45 -18.38 4.45
C GLU A 69 4.40 -17.45 3.68
N THR A 70 5.71 -17.71 3.81
CA THR A 70 6.82 -17.00 3.15
C THR A 70 7.61 -17.94 2.26
#